data_AF-A0A091BSV1-F1
#
_entry.id   AF-A0A091BSV1-F1
#
_cell.length_a   1.000
_cell.length_b   1.000
_cell.length_c   1.000
_cell.angle_alpha   90.00
_cell.angle_beta   90.00
_cell.angle_gamma   90.00
#
_symmetry.space_group_name_H-M   'P 1'
#
loop_
_entity.id
_entity.type
_entity.pdbx_description
1 polymer ?
#
loop_
_entity_poly.entity_id
_entity_poly.type
_entity_poly.pdbx_seq_one_letter_code
_entity_poly.pdbx_strand_id
1 'polypeptide(L)'
;MNKPIVIAIGAAVLAGGAFAAYTVANPQAEVVSSVPITEKEPVFANVLAAEPVTELRTGTREVCEEVAVERRRPERFGDRDGAVVGAVVGGLIGNQVGGGNGRKLATVAGVVGGAYAGREIDRRHEGGQRYTDYETRCHTVSEPREEIVGYDVRYDLDGQVSLTRTAEQPGAQLQVGERDRIVGYEVTWRYGEQTGTLVMDEDPGRRLPYANGTVLVPARTAVPPAPGS
;
A
#
# COMPACT_ATOMS: atom_id res chain seq x y z
N MET A 1 -49.89 28.93 -11.32
CA MET A 1 -48.99 28.03 -12.06
C MET A 1 -49.86 26.92 -12.64
N ASN A 2 -49.93 26.88 -13.96
CA ASN A 2 -51.12 26.43 -14.69
C ASN A 2 -51.23 24.90 -14.70
N LYS A 3 -52.37 24.40 -14.20
CA LYS A 3 -52.75 22.98 -14.25
C LYS A 3 -53.27 22.64 -15.65
N PRO A 4 -53.00 21.45 -16.20
CA PRO A 4 -53.61 21.02 -17.44
C PRO A 4 -55.09 20.72 -17.21
N ILE A 5 -55.94 21.29 -18.06
CA ILE A 5 -57.38 21.06 -18.10
C ILE A 5 -57.59 19.72 -18.80
N VAL A 6 -58.14 18.73 -18.09
CA VAL A 6 -58.62 17.48 -18.66
C VAL A 6 -59.97 17.77 -19.30
N ILE A 7 -60.03 17.76 -20.63
CA ILE A 7 -61.28 17.86 -21.39
C ILE A 7 -61.67 16.45 -21.81
N ALA A 8 -62.70 15.89 -21.16
CA ALA A 8 -63.42 14.72 -21.63
C ALA A 8 -64.52 15.20 -22.60
N ILE A 9 -64.41 14.85 -23.89
CA ILE A 9 -65.48 15.09 -24.87
C ILE A 9 -66.04 13.73 -25.30
N GLY A 10 -67.37 13.65 -25.22
CA GLY A 10 -68.17 12.45 -25.35
C GLY A 10 -68.13 11.79 -26.73
N ALA A 11 -68.33 10.48 -26.71
CA ALA A 11 -68.52 9.65 -27.88
C ALA A 11 -69.82 10.03 -28.61
N ALA A 12 -69.70 10.54 -29.83
CA ALA A 12 -70.80 10.59 -30.79
C ALA A 12 -70.78 9.29 -31.61
N VAL A 13 -71.77 8.43 -31.37
CA VAL A 13 -72.04 7.27 -32.22
C VAL A 13 -72.70 7.77 -33.50
N LEU A 14 -71.95 7.79 -34.60
CA LEU A 14 -72.51 7.96 -35.94
C LEU A 14 -72.72 6.59 -36.56
N ALA A 15 -74.00 6.21 -36.68
CA ALA A 15 -74.44 5.11 -37.51
C ALA A 15 -74.56 5.60 -38.98
N GLY A 16 -73.91 4.88 -39.90
CA GLY A 16 -74.25 4.92 -41.32
C GLY A 16 -73.12 5.32 -42.28
N GLY A 17 -72.79 4.41 -43.21
CA GLY A 17 -72.31 4.76 -44.55
C GLY A 17 -70.81 4.66 -44.82
N ALA A 18 -70.49 3.84 -45.83
CA ALA A 18 -69.18 3.64 -46.47
C ALA A 18 -68.09 2.96 -45.61
N PHE A 19 -67.88 1.66 -45.83
CA PHE A 19 -66.57 1.04 -45.69
C PHE A 19 -65.66 1.64 -46.77
N ALA A 20 -65.18 2.86 -46.55
CA ALA A 20 -63.94 3.29 -47.16
C ALA A 20 -62.90 2.27 -46.73
N ALA A 21 -62.25 1.60 -47.70
CA ALA A 21 -61.06 0.84 -47.44
C ALA A 21 -60.00 1.83 -46.93
N TYR A 22 -60.02 2.11 -45.63
CA TYR A 22 -58.91 2.74 -44.95
C TYR A 22 -57.78 1.74 -45.07
N THR A 23 -56.96 1.90 -46.11
CA THR A 23 -55.58 1.49 -46.00
C THR A 23 -55.07 2.20 -44.76
N VAL A 24 -54.92 1.45 -43.66
CA VAL A 24 -54.24 1.95 -42.49
C VAL A 24 -52.82 2.17 -42.96
N ALA A 25 -52.55 3.39 -43.45
CA ALA A 25 -51.21 3.87 -43.60
C ALA A 25 -50.60 3.70 -42.21
N ASN A 26 -49.58 2.84 -42.10
CA ASN A 26 -48.75 2.79 -40.91
C ASN A 26 -47.67 3.83 -41.15
N PRO A 27 -47.84 5.09 -40.70
CA PRO A 27 -46.83 6.11 -40.95
C PRO A 27 -45.52 5.67 -40.29
N GLN A 28 -44.41 6.00 -40.94
CA GLN A 28 -43.08 5.66 -40.44
C GLN A 28 -42.26 6.94 -40.30
N ALA A 29 -41.64 7.11 -39.14
CA ALA A 29 -40.59 8.09 -38.92
C ALA A 29 -39.30 7.61 -39.58
N GLU A 30 -38.56 8.54 -40.19
CA GLU A 30 -37.22 8.31 -40.72
C GLU A 30 -36.21 8.35 -39.58
N VAL A 31 -35.28 7.40 -39.55
CA VAL A 31 -34.12 7.43 -38.64
C VAL A 31 -33.04 8.30 -39.28
N VAL A 32 -32.74 9.43 -38.64
CA VAL A 32 -31.73 10.39 -39.08
C VAL A 32 -30.33 9.92 -38.69
N SER A 33 -30.19 9.37 -37.48
CA SER A 33 -28.94 8.78 -37.00
C SER A 33 -29.21 7.64 -36.02
N SER A 34 -28.41 6.58 -36.08
CA SER A 34 -28.33 5.52 -35.07
C SER A 34 -26.87 5.35 -34.64
N VAL A 35 -26.54 5.81 -33.43
CA VAL A 35 -25.18 5.74 -32.88
C VAL A 35 -25.13 4.65 -31.81
N PRO A 36 -24.27 3.63 -31.93
CA PRO A 36 -24.17 2.60 -30.91
C PRO A 36 -23.61 3.18 -29.61
N ILE A 37 -24.22 2.79 -28.50
CA ILE A 37 -23.75 3.03 -27.14
C ILE A 37 -22.99 1.78 -26.71
N THR A 38 -21.71 1.93 -26.39
CA THR A 38 -20.81 0.82 -26.06
C THR A 38 -20.34 0.88 -24.61
N GLU A 39 -20.24 -0.27 -23.97
CA GLU A 39 -19.61 -0.45 -22.66
C GLU A 39 -18.40 -1.37 -22.76
N LYS A 40 -17.42 -1.17 -21.87
CA LYS A 40 -16.27 -2.06 -21.73
C LYS A 40 -16.67 -3.32 -20.99
N GLU A 41 -16.52 -4.46 -21.66
CA GLU A 41 -16.74 -5.78 -21.08
C GLU A 41 -15.38 -6.50 -20.91
N PRO A 42 -15.05 -7.00 -19.70
CA PRO A 42 -13.81 -7.73 -19.48
C PRO A 42 -13.82 -9.06 -20.25
N VAL A 43 -12.69 -9.39 -20.86
CA VAL A 43 -12.47 -10.66 -21.57
C VAL A 43 -11.62 -11.56 -20.69
N PHE A 44 -12.14 -12.75 -20.40
CA PHE A 44 -11.46 -13.76 -19.59
C PHE A 44 -10.98 -14.94 -20.43
N ALA A 45 -9.79 -15.43 -20.11
CA ALA A 45 -9.18 -16.62 -20.67
C ALA A 45 -9.00 -17.70 -19.60
N ASN A 46 -8.91 -18.96 -20.02
CA ASN A 46 -8.67 -20.08 -19.11
C ASN A 46 -7.17 -20.27 -18.89
N VAL A 47 -6.73 -20.31 -17.64
CA VAL A 47 -5.31 -20.50 -17.31
C VAL A 47 -4.94 -21.97 -17.44
N LEU A 48 -3.92 -22.26 -18.24
CA LEU A 48 -3.40 -23.61 -18.46
C LEU A 48 -2.20 -23.92 -17.57
N ALA A 49 -1.32 -22.94 -17.34
CA ALA A 49 -0.16 -23.06 -16.46
C ALA A 49 0.29 -21.67 -16.00
N ALA A 50 0.87 -21.60 -14.80
CA ALA A 50 1.49 -20.40 -14.25
C ALA A 50 2.82 -20.78 -13.59
N GLU A 51 3.93 -20.32 -14.18
CA GLU A 51 5.28 -20.62 -13.74
C GLU A 51 5.89 -19.39 -13.06
N PRO A 52 6.39 -19.50 -11.81
CA PRO A 52 6.98 -18.35 -11.12
C PRO A 52 8.30 -17.94 -11.78
N VAL A 53 8.48 -16.64 -11.91
CA VAL A 53 9.71 -16.01 -12.39
C VAL A 53 10.45 -15.45 -11.18
N THR A 54 11.61 -16.01 -10.88
CA THR A 54 12.44 -15.63 -9.73
C THR A 54 13.65 -14.81 -10.15
N GLU A 55 13.97 -13.77 -9.39
CA GLU A 55 15.20 -12.99 -9.54
C GLU A 55 16.01 -12.98 -8.23
N LEU A 56 17.33 -12.96 -8.36
CA LEU A 56 18.23 -12.77 -7.22
C LEU A 56 18.30 -11.29 -6.88
N ARG A 57 17.79 -10.92 -5.70
CA ARG A 57 17.90 -9.58 -5.12
C ARG A 57 18.89 -9.60 -3.97
N THR A 58 19.79 -8.62 -3.93
CA THR A 58 20.72 -8.46 -2.81
C THR A 58 19.95 -7.90 -1.61
N GLY A 59 19.68 -8.76 -0.63
CA GLY A 59 19.12 -8.36 0.65
C GLY A 59 20.24 -8.06 1.64
N THR A 60 20.06 -7.07 2.51
CA THR A 60 20.91 -6.90 3.68
C THR A 60 20.27 -7.56 4.89
N ARG A 61 21.09 -8.08 5.80
CA ARG A 61 20.68 -8.36 7.19
C ARG A 61 21.76 -7.92 8.15
N GLU A 62 21.34 -7.43 9.31
CA GLU A 62 22.26 -7.14 10.41
C GLU A 62 22.54 -8.44 11.18
N VAL A 63 23.82 -8.74 11.34
CA VAL A 63 24.31 -9.87 12.13
C VAL A 63 25.10 -9.30 13.28
N CYS A 64 24.68 -9.60 14.50
CA CYS A 64 25.37 -9.20 15.72
C CYS A 64 26.11 -10.40 16.32
N GLU A 65 27.38 -10.21 16.64
CA GLU A 65 28.22 -11.20 17.31
C GLU A 65 28.79 -10.63 18.61
N GLU A 66 28.95 -11.48 19.62
CA GLU A 66 29.63 -11.10 20.85
C GLU A 66 31.13 -11.26 20.65
N VAL A 67 31.86 -10.14 20.72
CA VAL A 67 33.32 -10.15 20.62
C VAL A 67 33.94 -9.90 21.99
N ALA A 68 34.91 -10.73 22.35
CA ALA A 68 35.73 -10.52 23.52
C ALA A 68 36.67 -9.32 23.28
N VAL A 69 36.54 -8.27 24.08
CA VAL A 69 37.40 -7.08 24.06
C VAL A 69 38.19 -6.98 25.36
N GLU A 70 39.51 -6.72 25.25
CA GLU A 70 40.32 -6.45 26.43
C GLU A 70 40.13 -4.99 26.86
N ARG A 71 39.51 -4.77 28.02
CA ARG A 71 39.39 -3.44 28.63
C ARG A 71 40.38 -3.30 29.78
N ARG A 72 40.93 -2.09 29.94
CA ARG A 72 41.77 -1.73 31.08
C ARG A 72 40.90 -0.93 32.06
N ARG A 73 40.84 -1.34 33.33
CA ARG A 73 40.07 -0.57 34.33
C ARG A 73 40.65 0.85 34.43
N PRO A 74 39.80 1.89 34.49
CA PRO A 74 40.27 3.25 34.71
C PRO A 74 41.04 3.25 36.02
N GLU A 75 42.26 3.79 35.97
CA GLU A 75 43.10 3.94 37.15
C GLU A 75 42.32 4.86 38.11
N ARG A 76 41.96 4.35 39.31
CA ARG A 76 41.41 5.19 40.38
C ARG A 76 42.53 6.04 40.99
N PHE A 77 43.10 6.89 40.17
CA PHE A 77 43.65 8.18 40.53
C PHE A 77 42.87 9.14 39.61
N GLY A 78 41.67 9.58 39.99
CA GLY A 78 41.57 10.49 41.12
C GLY A 78 42.48 11.66 40.80
N ASP A 79 41.90 12.71 40.22
CA ASP A 79 42.52 13.98 39.92
C ASP A 79 43.51 14.42 41.02
N ARG A 80 44.51 15.22 40.64
CA ARG A 80 45.68 15.68 41.43
C ARG A 80 45.39 16.36 42.79
N ASP A 81 44.21 16.19 43.36
CA ASP A 81 43.69 16.86 44.56
C ASP A 81 43.63 15.94 45.79
N GLY A 82 43.79 14.62 45.64
CA GLY A 82 43.61 13.65 46.73
C GLY A 82 44.82 13.42 47.66
N ALA A 83 46.03 13.84 47.27
CA ALA A 83 47.26 13.54 48.01
C ALA A 83 47.82 14.72 48.84
N VAL A 84 47.18 15.89 48.82
CA VAL A 84 47.73 17.12 49.42
C VAL A 84 47.21 17.41 50.84
N VAL A 85 46.12 16.78 51.29
CA VAL A 85 45.52 17.08 52.61
C VAL A 85 46.25 16.42 53.79
N GLY A 86 47.14 15.46 53.53
CA GLY A 86 47.85 14.71 54.59
C GLY A 86 49.11 15.37 55.16
N ALA A 87 49.51 16.55 54.69
CA ALA A 87 50.80 17.14 55.08
C ALA A 87 50.72 18.39 55.97
N VAL A 88 49.54 19.00 56.14
CA VAL A 88 49.45 20.37 56.70
C VAL A 88 49.07 20.43 58.19
N VAL A 89 48.56 19.35 58.79
CA VAL A 89 48.09 19.37 60.20
C VAL A 89 49.19 19.02 61.23
N GLY A 90 50.32 18.45 60.83
CA GLY A 90 51.36 17.97 61.77
C GLY A 90 52.48 18.95 62.13
N GLY A 91 52.52 20.14 61.53
CA GLY A 91 53.74 20.96 61.51
C GLY A 91 53.89 22.07 62.55
N LEU A 92 52.81 22.48 63.25
CA LEU A 92 52.81 23.79 63.93
C LEU A 92 52.63 23.77 65.45
N ILE A 93 52.56 22.62 66.11
CA ILE A 93 52.43 22.56 67.58
C ILE A 93 53.58 21.74 68.17
N GLY A 94 54.76 22.35 68.27
CA GLY A 94 55.92 21.67 68.85
C GLY A 94 57.08 22.55 69.29
N ASN A 95 56.91 23.88 69.38
CA ASN A 95 58.02 24.80 69.69
C ASN A 95 57.82 25.71 70.92
N GLN A 96 56.86 25.46 71.82
CA GLN A 96 56.65 26.37 72.96
C GLN A 96 56.46 25.73 74.34
N VAL A 97 57.12 24.59 74.62
CA VAL A 97 57.28 24.14 76.02
C VAL A 97 58.67 23.50 76.21
N GLY A 98 59.48 24.10 77.09
CA GLY A 98 60.58 23.40 77.78
C GLY A 98 62.00 23.83 77.43
N GLY A 99 62.65 24.56 78.35
CA GLY A 99 64.09 24.79 78.34
C GLY A 99 64.85 23.54 78.82
N GLY A 100 65.91 23.17 78.10
CA GLY A 100 66.81 22.06 78.45
C GLY A 100 67.30 21.28 77.22
N ASN A 101 68.42 20.56 77.37
CA ASN A 101 69.13 19.80 76.32
C ASN A 101 68.33 18.63 75.67
N GLY A 102 67.01 18.55 75.85
CA GLY A 102 66.11 17.57 75.23
C GLY A 102 65.53 17.96 73.87
N ARG A 103 65.81 19.16 73.33
CA ARG A 103 65.18 19.68 72.09
C ARG A 103 65.50 18.94 70.77
N LYS A 104 66.44 17.98 70.76
CA LYS A 104 66.85 17.32 69.49
C LYS A 104 66.05 16.06 69.12
N LEU A 105 65.19 15.54 69.99
CA LEU A 105 64.45 14.29 69.71
C LEU A 105 62.99 14.50 69.26
N ALA A 106 62.35 15.62 69.58
CA ALA A 106 60.94 15.82 69.27
C ALA A 106 60.65 16.21 67.81
N THR A 107 61.61 16.82 67.11
CA THR A 107 61.43 17.24 65.70
C THR A 107 61.66 16.11 64.69
N VAL A 108 62.25 14.98 65.09
CA VAL A 108 62.62 13.90 64.16
C VAL A 108 61.59 12.75 64.11
N ALA A 109 60.61 12.72 65.00
CA ALA A 109 59.58 11.67 64.98
C ALA A 109 58.42 11.95 64.00
N GLY A 110 58.14 13.22 63.67
CA GLY A 110 56.95 13.62 62.89
C GLY A 110 57.05 13.44 61.37
N VAL A 111 58.24 13.22 60.82
CA VAL A 111 58.44 13.08 59.35
C VAL A 111 58.71 11.63 58.95
N VAL A 112 59.22 10.80 59.86
CA VAL A 112 59.64 9.42 59.52
C VAL A 112 58.48 8.40 59.65
N GLY A 113 57.42 8.72 60.41
CA GLY A 113 56.25 7.85 60.57
C GLY A 113 55.23 7.89 59.41
N GLY A 114 55.25 8.92 58.56
CA GLY A 114 54.28 9.09 57.47
C GLY A 114 54.57 8.25 56.22
N ALA A 115 55.80 7.75 56.06
CA ALA A 115 56.22 7.02 54.86
C ALA A 115 56.05 5.48 54.95
N TYR A 116 55.70 4.94 56.11
CA TYR A 116 55.56 3.48 56.30
C TYR A 116 54.13 2.96 56.20
N ALA A 117 53.11 3.83 56.24
CA ALA A 117 51.72 3.42 55.99
C ALA A 117 51.35 3.35 54.49
N GLY A 118 52.23 3.81 53.60
CA GLY A 118 51.95 3.89 52.15
C GLY A 118 52.39 2.68 51.33
N ARG A 119 52.94 1.61 51.95
CA ARG A 119 53.57 0.49 51.20
C ARG A 119 52.78 -0.81 51.18
N GLU A 120 51.60 -0.83 51.81
CA GLU A 120 50.70 -1.99 51.79
C GLU A 120 49.39 -1.73 51.01
N ILE A 121 49.11 -0.48 50.64
CA ILE A 121 47.96 -0.17 49.75
C ILE A 121 48.29 -0.47 48.27
N ASP A 122 49.58 -0.56 47.93
CA ASP A 122 50.02 -0.77 46.55
C ASP A 122 49.94 -2.24 46.09
N ARG A 123 49.81 -3.20 47.02
CA ARG A 123 49.80 -4.63 46.67
C ARG A 123 48.44 -5.17 46.24
N ARG A 124 47.39 -4.35 46.33
CA ARG A 124 46.07 -4.63 45.74
C ARG A 124 45.65 -3.52 44.76
N HIS A 125 46.62 -2.90 44.09
CA HIS A 125 46.29 -2.09 42.93
C HIS A 125 45.84 -3.04 41.81
N GLU A 126 44.52 -3.23 41.72
CA GLU A 126 43.81 -3.72 40.53
C GLU A 126 43.76 -2.63 39.44
N GLY A 127 44.58 -1.58 39.57
CA GLY A 127 44.79 -0.56 38.55
C GLY A 127 45.59 -1.15 37.39
N GLY A 128 44.99 -1.16 36.20
CA GLY A 128 45.63 -1.67 34.99
C GLY A 128 45.44 -3.16 34.71
N GLN A 129 44.70 -3.90 35.54
CA GLN A 129 44.34 -5.28 35.20
C GLN A 129 43.47 -5.27 33.93
N ARG A 130 43.93 -6.03 32.92
CA ARG A 130 43.14 -6.30 31.72
C ARG A 130 42.06 -7.29 32.12
N TYR A 131 40.82 -6.94 31.86
CA TYR A 131 39.70 -7.86 31.99
C TYR A 131 39.07 -8.03 30.62
N THR A 132 38.66 -9.26 30.34
CA THR A 132 37.89 -9.57 29.14
C THR A 132 36.46 -9.12 29.38
N ASP A 133 35.96 -8.32 28.45
CA ASP A 133 34.57 -7.94 28.39
C ASP A 133 33.96 -8.43 27.09
N TYR A 134 32.65 -8.59 27.05
CA TYR A 134 31.94 -8.97 25.84
C TYR A 134 31.19 -7.75 25.31
N GLU A 135 31.49 -7.40 24.07
CA GLU A 135 30.81 -6.30 23.38
C GLU A 135 30.02 -6.88 22.21
N THR A 136 28.75 -6.50 22.10
CA THR A 136 27.94 -6.85 20.93
C THR A 136 28.35 -5.95 19.77
N ARG A 137 28.87 -6.54 18.70
CA ARG A 137 29.17 -5.84 17.45
C ARG A 137 28.26 -6.32 16.34
N CYS A 138 27.51 -5.38 15.77
CA CYS A 138 26.62 -5.63 14.66
C CYS A 138 27.27 -5.18 13.35
N HIS A 139 27.17 -6.01 12.31
CA HIS A 139 27.59 -5.66 10.96
C HIS A 139 26.55 -6.12 9.94
N THR A 140 26.45 -5.37 8.84
CA THR A 140 25.51 -5.67 7.76
C THR A 140 26.12 -6.64 6.78
N VAL A 141 25.48 -7.79 6.60
CA VAL A 141 25.85 -8.80 5.60
C VAL A 141 24.90 -8.69 4.41
N SER A 142 25.45 -8.65 3.20
CA SER A 142 24.70 -8.72 1.96
C SER A 142 24.61 -10.17 1.50
N GLU A 143 23.41 -10.71 1.41
CA GLU A 143 23.15 -12.08 0.95
C GLU A 143 22.17 -12.04 -0.23
N PRO A 144 22.43 -12.80 -1.31
CA PRO A 144 21.47 -12.95 -2.39
C PRO A 144 20.23 -13.69 -1.88
N ARG A 145 19.05 -13.15 -2.17
CA ARG A 145 17.76 -13.78 -1.90
C ARG A 145 17.01 -13.95 -3.21
N GLU A 146 16.42 -15.12 -3.42
CA GLU A 146 15.50 -15.34 -4.53
C GLU A 146 14.16 -14.71 -4.20
N GLU A 147 13.66 -13.87 -5.09
CA GLU A 147 12.36 -13.21 -4.97
C GLU A 147 11.54 -13.50 -6.23
N ILE A 148 10.27 -13.89 -6.07
CA ILE A 148 9.34 -14.05 -7.19
C ILE A 148 8.94 -12.65 -7.65
N VAL A 149 9.29 -12.32 -8.89
CA VAL A 149 9.00 -11.01 -9.48
C VAL A 149 7.77 -11.03 -10.40
N GLY A 150 7.24 -12.22 -10.68
CA GLY A 150 6.04 -12.40 -11.47
C GLY A 150 5.81 -13.86 -11.86
N TYR A 151 4.86 -14.08 -12.76
CA TYR A 151 4.49 -15.39 -13.26
C TYR A 151 4.38 -15.34 -14.78
N ASP A 152 5.01 -16.29 -15.46
CA ASP A 152 4.75 -16.56 -16.88
C ASP A 152 3.52 -17.46 -16.97
N VAL A 153 2.46 -16.91 -17.56
CA VAL A 153 1.13 -17.52 -17.60
C VAL A 153 0.82 -17.94 -19.01
N ARG A 154 0.57 -19.23 -19.18
CA ARG A 154 0.04 -19.80 -20.42
C ARG A 154 -1.47 -19.94 -20.29
N TYR A 155 -2.21 -19.33 -21.20
CA TYR A 155 -3.67 -19.32 -21.19
C TYR A 155 -4.24 -19.73 -22.55
N ASP A 156 -5.47 -20.22 -22.52
CA ASP A 156 -6.30 -20.49 -23.70
C ASP A 156 -7.38 -19.43 -23.82
N LEU A 157 -7.45 -18.77 -24.97
CA LEU A 157 -8.53 -17.87 -25.34
C LEU A 157 -9.11 -18.35 -26.67
N ASP A 158 -10.37 -18.81 -26.64
CA ASP A 158 -11.10 -19.30 -27.82
C ASP A 158 -10.34 -20.40 -28.61
N GLY A 159 -9.61 -21.27 -27.91
CA GLY A 159 -8.80 -22.34 -28.52
C GLY A 159 -7.41 -21.92 -28.99
N GLN A 160 -7.05 -20.63 -28.83
CA GLN A 160 -5.71 -20.13 -29.09
C GLN A 160 -4.92 -20.02 -27.80
N VAL A 161 -3.83 -20.79 -27.72
CA VAL A 161 -2.90 -20.75 -26.59
C VAL A 161 -1.93 -19.59 -26.77
N SER A 162 -1.80 -18.76 -25.73
CA SER A 162 -0.89 -17.61 -25.69
C SER A 162 -0.17 -17.53 -24.33
N LEU A 163 0.89 -16.72 -24.28
CA LEU A 163 1.68 -16.46 -23.09
C LEU A 163 1.54 -15.00 -22.68
N THR A 164 1.47 -14.73 -21.39
CA THR A 164 1.59 -13.39 -20.82
C THR A 164 2.35 -13.45 -19.50
N ARG A 165 2.72 -12.28 -18.98
CA ARG A 165 3.36 -12.17 -17.66
C ARG A 165 2.46 -11.39 -16.71
N THR A 166 2.21 -11.95 -15.54
CA THR A 166 1.46 -11.30 -14.45
C THR A 166 2.39 -11.01 -13.27
N ALA A 167 2.07 -9.98 -12.48
CA ALA A 167 2.82 -9.67 -11.26
C ALA A 167 2.45 -10.64 -10.12
N GLU A 168 1.15 -10.95 -10.02
CA GLU A 168 0.60 -11.87 -9.01
C GLU A 168 0.27 -13.23 -9.64
N GLN A 169 0.16 -14.25 -8.78
CA GLN A 169 -0.20 -15.59 -9.22
C GLN A 169 -1.65 -15.57 -9.74
N PRO A 170 -1.90 -15.96 -11.00
CA PRO A 170 -3.24 -15.95 -11.53
C PRO A 170 -4.11 -17.05 -10.91
N GLY A 171 -5.43 -16.85 -10.94
CA GLY A 171 -6.41 -17.88 -10.64
C GLY A 171 -6.64 -18.82 -11.82
N ALA A 172 -7.78 -19.54 -11.80
CA ALA A 172 -8.19 -20.41 -12.91
C ALA A 172 -8.55 -19.63 -14.19
N GLN A 173 -8.95 -18.37 -14.05
CA GLN A 173 -9.24 -17.47 -15.16
C GLN A 173 -8.39 -16.21 -15.07
N LEU A 174 -8.01 -15.70 -16.24
CA LEU A 174 -7.20 -14.49 -16.38
C LEU A 174 -7.95 -13.48 -17.23
N GLN A 175 -8.12 -12.25 -16.73
CA GLN A 175 -8.60 -11.15 -17.56
C GLN A 175 -7.48 -10.74 -18.52
N VAL A 176 -7.69 -10.96 -19.81
CA VAL A 176 -6.69 -10.72 -20.87
C VAL A 176 -6.92 -9.42 -21.63
N GLY A 177 -8.06 -8.76 -21.39
CA GLY A 177 -8.36 -7.46 -21.96
C GLY A 177 -9.80 -7.03 -21.73
N GLU A 178 -10.24 -6.09 -22.55
CA GLU A 178 -11.61 -5.59 -22.59
C GLU A 178 -12.07 -5.53 -24.05
N ARG A 179 -13.37 -5.76 -24.27
CA ARG A 179 -14.02 -5.59 -25.57
C ARG A 179 -15.18 -4.62 -25.46
N ASP A 180 -15.50 -3.94 -26.56
CA ASP A 180 -16.68 -3.10 -26.62
C ASP A 180 -17.93 -3.96 -26.85
N ARG A 181 -18.89 -3.83 -25.93
CA ARG A 181 -20.20 -4.46 -26.05
C ARG A 181 -21.23 -3.36 -26.32
N ILE A 182 -21.98 -3.49 -27.40
CA ILE A 182 -23.10 -2.59 -27.69
C ILE A 182 -24.21 -2.89 -26.70
N VAL A 183 -24.62 -1.88 -25.93
CA VAL A 183 -25.70 -1.98 -24.94
C VAL A 183 -26.96 -1.24 -25.38
N GLY A 184 -26.88 -0.48 -26.46
CA GLY A 184 -28.02 0.17 -27.09
C GLY A 184 -27.60 1.11 -28.20
N TYR A 185 -28.54 1.92 -28.65
CA TYR A 185 -28.40 2.88 -29.74
C TYR A 185 -29.05 4.19 -29.32
N GLU A 186 -28.31 5.29 -29.43
CA GLU A 186 -28.90 6.62 -29.43
C GLU A 186 -29.46 6.91 -30.82
N VAL A 187 -30.77 7.08 -30.91
CA VAL A 187 -31.50 7.19 -32.17
C VAL A 187 -32.12 8.56 -32.29
N THR A 188 -31.76 9.27 -33.36
CA THR A 188 -32.44 10.50 -33.77
C THR A 188 -33.44 10.17 -34.87
N TRP A 189 -34.71 10.52 -34.67
CA TRP A 189 -35.77 10.29 -35.65
C TRP A 189 -36.40 11.58 -36.13
N ARG A 190 -37.03 11.51 -37.30
CA ARG A 190 -37.76 12.61 -37.93
C ARG A 190 -39.05 12.12 -38.57
N TYR A 191 -40.16 12.80 -38.30
CA TYR A 191 -41.42 12.59 -39.00
C TYR A 191 -42.02 13.95 -39.38
N GLY A 192 -42.04 14.26 -40.67
CA GLY A 192 -42.37 15.59 -41.15
C GLY A 192 -41.38 16.64 -40.61
N GLU A 193 -41.89 17.62 -39.87
CA GLU A 193 -41.11 18.66 -39.18
C GLU A 193 -40.74 18.30 -37.73
N GLN A 194 -41.29 17.19 -37.20
CA GLN A 194 -41.00 16.75 -35.84
C GLN A 194 -39.70 15.95 -35.81
N THR A 195 -38.87 16.24 -34.82
CA THR A 195 -37.64 15.49 -34.53
C THR A 195 -37.59 15.13 -33.06
N GLY A 196 -36.89 14.04 -32.73
CA GLY A 196 -36.65 13.63 -31.35
C GLY A 196 -35.49 12.64 -31.25
N THR A 197 -35.02 12.46 -30.02
CA THR A 197 -34.01 11.44 -29.69
C THR A 197 -34.60 10.43 -28.70
N LEU A 198 -34.18 9.18 -28.81
CA LEU A 198 -34.51 8.14 -27.83
C LEU A 198 -33.40 7.09 -27.81
N VAL A 199 -33.32 6.32 -26.73
CA VAL A 199 -32.40 5.18 -26.62
C VAL A 199 -33.16 3.89 -26.93
N MET A 200 -32.59 3.06 -27.81
CA MET A 200 -33.11 1.74 -28.17
C MET A 200 -32.12 0.65 -27.80
N ASP A 201 -32.62 -0.55 -27.52
CA ASP A 201 -31.75 -1.70 -27.22
C ASP A 201 -31.16 -2.32 -28.49
N GLU A 202 -31.90 -2.24 -29.60
CA GLU A 202 -31.54 -2.79 -30.90
C GLU A 202 -31.44 -1.68 -31.95
N ASP A 203 -30.70 -1.93 -33.03
CA ASP A 203 -30.63 -1.01 -34.16
C ASP A 203 -32.01 -0.93 -34.84
N PRO A 204 -32.68 0.24 -34.85
CA PRO A 204 -33.99 0.38 -35.47
C PRO A 204 -33.98 0.28 -37.00
N GLY A 205 -32.80 0.24 -37.62
CA GLY A 205 -32.65 0.38 -39.05
C GLY A 205 -33.05 1.78 -39.52
N ARG A 206 -33.65 1.87 -40.71
CA ARG A 206 -33.86 3.18 -41.39
C ARG A 206 -35.19 3.85 -41.03
N ARG A 207 -36.14 3.12 -40.46
CA ARG A 207 -37.51 3.61 -40.25
C ARG A 207 -38.13 3.03 -38.99
N LEU A 208 -38.87 3.87 -38.29
CA LEU A 208 -39.56 3.50 -37.07
C LEU A 208 -41.08 3.63 -37.24
N PRO A 209 -41.89 2.68 -36.75
CA PRO A 209 -43.33 2.83 -36.77
C PRO A 209 -43.74 4.06 -35.95
N TYR A 210 -44.63 4.86 -36.50
CA TYR A 210 -45.14 6.06 -35.86
C TYR A 210 -46.66 5.94 -35.74
N ALA A 211 -47.21 6.26 -34.58
CA ALA A 211 -48.66 6.26 -34.38
C ALA A 211 -49.04 7.22 -33.27
N ASN A 212 -50.20 7.87 -33.40
CA ASN A 212 -50.77 8.74 -32.35
C ASN A 212 -49.80 9.83 -31.84
N GLY A 213 -48.95 10.37 -32.70
CA GLY A 213 -48.00 11.42 -32.31
C GLY A 213 -46.71 10.92 -31.67
N THR A 214 -46.48 9.61 -31.60
CA THR A 214 -45.33 9.01 -30.90
C THR A 214 -44.67 7.90 -31.75
N VAL A 215 -43.35 7.77 -31.63
CA VAL A 215 -42.62 6.64 -32.19
C VAL A 215 -42.90 5.39 -31.35
N LEU A 216 -43.31 4.31 -32.01
CA LEU A 216 -43.53 3.02 -31.36
C LEU A 216 -42.19 2.28 -31.26
N VAL A 217 -41.75 2.05 -30.04
CA VAL A 217 -40.58 1.21 -29.76
C VAL A 217 -41.08 -0.24 -29.58
N PRO A 218 -40.51 -1.23 -30.27
CA PRO A 218 -40.89 -2.62 -30.05
C PRO A 218 -40.69 -2.96 -28.57
N ALA A 219 -41.69 -3.58 -27.95
CA ALA A 219 -41.56 -4.06 -26.58
C ALA A 219 -40.49 -5.16 -26.55
N ARG A 220 -39.58 -5.10 -25.58
CA ARG A 220 -38.63 -6.19 -25.30
C ARG A 220 -39.42 -7.49 -25.19
N THR A 221 -39.18 -8.44 -26.07
CA THR A 221 -39.60 -9.83 -25.83
C THR A 221 -38.72 -10.34 -24.70
N ALA A 222 -39.23 -10.27 -23.47
CA ALA A 222 -38.58 -10.93 -22.35
C ALA A 222 -38.53 -12.43 -22.67
N VAL A 223 -37.35 -12.96 -22.97
CA VAL A 223 -37.15 -14.41 -23.06
C VAL A 223 -37.44 -14.95 -21.66
N PRO A 224 -38.46 -15.82 -21.48
CA PRO A 224 -38.72 -16.40 -20.18
C PRO A 224 -37.48 -17.19 -19.73
N PRO A 225 -37.11 -17.15 -18.44
CA PRO A 225 -35.99 -17.95 -17.96
C PRO A 225 -36.23 -19.41 -18.34
N ALA A 226 -35.21 -20.06 -18.91
CA ALA A 226 -35.27 -21.48 -19.23
C ALA A 226 -35.71 -22.26 -17.98
N PRO A 227 -36.65 -23.22 -18.07
CA PRO A 227 -36.98 -24.06 -16.94
C PRO A 227 -35.70 -24.77 -16.48
N GLY A 228 -35.34 -24.57 -15.21
CA GLY A 228 -34.11 -25.09 -14.63
C GLY A 228 -33.97 -26.60 -14.85
N SER A 229 -32.81 -26.99 -15.38
CA SER A 229 -32.33 -28.37 -15.46
C SER A 229 -31.53 -28.74 -14.22
#